data_AF-X0V9W8-F1
#
_entry.id   AF-X0V9W8-F1
#
_cell.length_a   1.000
_cell.length_b   1.000
_cell.length_c   1.000
_cell.angle_alpha   90.00
_cell.angle_beta   90.00
_cell.angle_gamma   90.00
#
_symmetry.space_group_name_H-M   'P 1'
#
loop_
_entity.id
_entity.type
_entity.pdbx_description
1 polymer ?
#
loop_
_entity_poly.entity_id
_entity_poly.type
_entity_poly.pdbx_seq_one_letter_code
_entity_poly.pdbx_strand_id
1 'polypeptide(L)'
;SLIFKKTKYYWDFLEGKINILVFIDFETIEAISRDNGFNVQRSQENNWAFDFKNVSDDNPESEFKMSEHYFFRTFMEFVSVQWLIKNSFNIVLKNM
;
A
#
# COMPACT_ATOMS: atom_id res chain seq x y z
N SER A 1 -14.27 -8.10 3.34
CA SER A 1 -14.49 -9.15 2.32
C SER A 1 -15.37 -8.59 1.22
N LEU A 2 -15.09 -8.90 -0.04
CA LEU A 2 -15.97 -8.55 -1.17
C LEU A 2 -17.14 -9.54 -1.21
N ILE A 3 -18.38 -9.04 -1.22
CA ILE A 3 -19.60 -9.88 -1.18
C ILE A 3 -20.50 -9.50 -2.35
N PHE A 4 -20.80 -10.48 -3.21
CA PHE A 4 -21.76 -10.31 -4.30
C PHE A 4 -23.13 -10.82 -3.88
N LYS A 5 -24.12 -9.92 -3.79
CA LYS A 5 -25.50 -10.27 -3.38
C LYS A 5 -26.35 -10.86 -4.53
N LYS A 6 -25.87 -10.76 -5.78
CA LYS A 6 -26.55 -11.29 -6.97
C LYS A 6 -25.51 -11.83 -7.96
N THR A 7 -25.82 -12.97 -8.58
CA THR A 7 -24.95 -13.62 -9.58
C THR A 7 -24.60 -12.70 -10.75
N LYS A 8 -25.53 -11.84 -11.18
CA LYS A 8 -25.27 -10.86 -12.25
C LYS A 8 -24.07 -9.95 -11.94
N TYR A 9 -23.95 -9.46 -10.71
CA TYR A 9 -22.83 -8.57 -10.34
C TYR A 9 -21.49 -9.31 -10.28
N TYR A 10 -21.51 -10.61 -10.02
CA TYR A 10 -20.30 -11.41 -10.11
C TYR A 10 -19.87 -11.58 -11.58
N TRP A 11 -20.80 -11.83 -12.50
CA TRP A 11 -20.49 -11.87 -13.93
C TRP A 11 -20.01 -10.52 -14.46
N ASP A 12 -20.68 -9.42 -14.09
CA ASP A 12 -20.26 -8.07 -14.48
C ASP A 12 -18.83 -7.76 -13.95
N PHE A 13 -18.46 -8.26 -12.77
CA PHE A 13 -17.10 -8.15 -12.24
C PHE A 13 -16.08 -8.91 -13.09
N LEU A 14 -16.36 -10.18 -13.40
CA LEU A 14 -15.46 -11.02 -14.22
C LEU A 14 -15.29 -10.48 -15.65
N GLU A 15 -16.32 -9.84 -16.20
CA GLU A 15 -16.30 -9.22 -17.53
C GLU A 15 -15.68 -7.80 -17.52
N GLY A 16 -15.24 -7.28 -16.37
CA GLY A 16 -14.63 -5.95 -16.25
C GLY A 16 -15.63 -4.79 -16.41
N LYS A 17 -16.92 -5.05 -16.22
CA LYS A 17 -18.01 -4.06 -16.35
C LYS A 17 -18.29 -3.28 -15.05
N ILE A 18 -17.54 -3.56 -13.98
CA ILE A 18 -17.67 -2.90 -12.69
C ILE A 18 -16.55 -1.89 -12.50
N ASN A 19 -16.93 -0.65 -12.18
CA ASN A 19 -16.00 0.36 -11.70
C ASN A 19 -15.80 0.19 -10.20
N ILE A 20 -14.56 -0.03 -9.76
CA ILE A 20 -14.21 -0.12 -8.35
C ILE A 20 -13.59 1.20 -7.92
N LEU A 21 -14.23 1.86 -6.95
CA LEU A 21 -13.69 3.03 -6.27
C LEU A 21 -13.17 2.60 -4.91
N VAL A 22 -11.92 2.94 -4.62
CA VAL A 22 -11.29 2.64 -3.34
C VAL A 22 -10.81 3.93 -2.71
N PHE A 23 -11.23 4.15 -1.47
CA PHE A 23 -10.80 5.26 -0.65
C PHE A 23 -9.87 4.70 0.42
N ILE A 24 -8.63 5.20 0.44
CA ILE A 24 -7.66 4.88 1.47
C ILE A 24 -7.40 6.14 2.25
N ASP A 25 -7.60 6.05 3.56
CA ASP A 25 -7.20 7.10 4.47
C ASP A 25 -5.69 7.08 4.67
N PHE A 26 -5.04 8.22 4.44
CA PHE A 26 -3.60 8.34 4.61
C PHE A 26 -3.19 8.16 6.07
N GLU A 27 -4.04 8.56 7.03
CA GLU A 27 -3.79 8.36 8.46
C GLU A 27 -3.62 6.87 8.81
N THR A 28 -4.30 5.98 8.07
CA THR A 28 -4.12 4.53 8.23
C THR A 28 -2.73 4.08 7.81
N ILE A 29 -2.20 4.64 6.71
CA ILE A 29 -0.84 4.36 6.22
C ILE A 29 0.19 4.88 7.22
N GLU A 30 -0.01 6.08 7.77
CA GLU A 30 0.84 6.67 8.80
C GLU A 30 0.88 5.84 10.08
N ALA A 31 -0.28 5.37 10.56
CA ALA A 31 -0.37 4.50 11.73
C ALA A 31 0.42 3.20 11.51
N ILE A 32 0.20 2.52 10.38
CA ILE A 32 0.93 1.28 10.05
C ILE A 32 2.43 1.54 9.96
N SER A 33 2.86 2.66 9.39
CA SER A 33 4.28 3.00 9.25
C SER A 33 4.94 3.24 10.60
N ARG A 34 4.29 4.00 11.48
CA ARG A 34 4.78 4.29 12.84
C ARG A 34 4.92 3.03 13.67
N ASP A 35 3.95 2.11 13.57
CA ASP A 35 4.01 0.81 14.25
C ASP A 35 5.23 -0.04 13.82
N ASN A 36 5.84 0.27 12.67
CA ASN A 36 7.02 -0.41 12.14
C ASN A 36 8.30 0.44 12.23
N GLY A 37 8.27 1.59 12.93
CA GLY A 37 9.44 2.45 13.13
C GLY A 37 9.73 3.43 11.98
N PHE A 38 8.75 3.70 11.11
CA PHE A 38 8.92 4.61 9.98
C PHE A 38 7.91 5.76 10.02
N ASN A 39 8.36 6.94 9.62
CA ASN A 39 7.50 8.02 9.15
C ASN A 39 7.25 7.86 7.66
N VAL A 40 6.07 8.27 7.21
CA VAL A 40 5.66 8.19 5.80
C VAL A 40 5.12 9.53 5.34
N GLN A 41 5.44 9.89 4.10
CA GLN A 41 4.86 11.03 3.41
C GLN A 41 4.45 10.64 2.00
N ARG A 42 3.51 11.38 1.41
CA ARG A 42 3.21 11.25 -0.02
C ARG A 42 4.40 11.76 -0.83
N SER A 43 4.84 10.96 -1.80
CA SER A 43 5.96 11.36 -2.64
C SER A 43 5.55 12.53 -3.54
N GLN A 44 6.49 13.43 -3.82
CA GLN A 44 6.34 14.50 -4.81
C GLN A 44 6.93 14.11 -6.17
N GLU A 45 7.55 12.93 -6.25
CA GLU A 45 8.19 12.43 -7.46
C GLU A 45 7.23 11.60 -8.30
N ASN A 46 7.33 11.74 -9.62
CA ASN A 46 6.51 10.96 -10.55
C ASN A 46 6.75 9.45 -10.39
N ASN A 47 5.68 8.67 -10.43
CA ASN A 47 5.65 7.20 -10.27
C ASN A 47 5.93 6.67 -8.86
N TRP A 48 6.08 7.54 -7.86
CA TRP A 48 6.22 7.16 -6.45
C TRP A 48 4.99 7.56 -5.66
N ALA A 49 4.44 6.62 -4.89
CA ALA A 49 3.29 6.89 -4.03
C ALA A 49 3.73 7.47 -2.68
N PHE A 50 4.74 6.86 -2.06
CA PHE A 50 5.14 7.17 -0.69
C PHE A 50 6.65 7.12 -0.50
N ASP A 51 7.14 8.02 0.35
CA ASP A 51 8.50 7.98 0.88
C ASP A 51 8.44 7.57 2.36
N PHE A 52 9.24 6.59 2.74
CA PHE A 52 9.36 6.08 4.11
C PHE A 52 10.73 6.42 4.67
N LYS A 53 10.76 6.99 5.87
CA LYS A 53 11.98 7.36 6.60
C LYS A 53 11.97 6.72 7.96
N ASN A 54 13.06 6.05 8.34
CA ASN A 54 13.18 5.48 9.69
C ASN A 54 13.16 6.62 10.73
N VAL A 55 12.52 6.36 11.87
CA VAL A 55 12.42 7.31 12.99
C VAL A 55 13.69 7.32 13.85
N SER A 56 14.50 6.26 13.81
CA SER A 56 15.76 6.16 14.55
C SER A 56 16.95 6.75 13.78
N ASP A 57 17.68 7.67 14.43
CA ASP A 57 18.89 8.31 13.88
C ASP A 57 20.10 7.35 13.77
N ASP A 58 20.00 6.15 14.36
CA ASP A 58 21.10 5.18 14.38
C ASP A 58 21.38 4.55 13.00
N ASN A 59 20.47 4.68 12.03
CA ASN A 59 20.64 4.06 10.71
C ASN A 59 20.06 4.91 9.56
N PRO A 60 20.74 5.99 9.15
CA PRO A 60 20.27 6.92 8.10
C PRO A 60 20.11 6.27 6.71
N GLU A 61 20.67 5.08 6.47
CA GLU A 61 20.49 4.34 5.22
C GLU A 61 19.13 3.62 5.12
N SER A 62 18.30 3.68 6.16
CA SER A 62 16.99 3.02 6.18
C SER A 62 15.83 3.87 5.66
N GLU A 63 16.05 4.54 4.53
CA GLU A 63 15.00 5.18 3.75
C GLU A 63 14.62 4.32 2.54
N PHE A 64 13.35 4.24 2.20
CA PHE A 64 12.91 3.60 0.97
C PHE A 64 11.63 4.25 0.42
N LYS A 65 11.38 4.02 -0.86
CA LYS A 65 10.21 4.54 -1.56
C LYS A 65 9.33 3.41 -2.06
N MET A 66 8.02 3.65 -2.11
CA MET A 66 7.04 2.74 -2.69
C MET A 66 6.50 3.32 -3.99
N SER A 67 6.64 2.58 -5.08
CA SER A 67 6.12 3.04 -6.37
C SER A 67 4.60 3.03 -6.41
N GLU A 68 4.00 3.92 -7.20
CA GLU A 68 2.57 3.93 -7.44
C GLU A 68 2.10 2.57 -7.95
N HIS A 69 2.77 2.03 -8.98
CA HIS A 69 2.42 0.72 -9.54
C HIS A 69 2.39 -0.40 -8.48
N TYR A 70 3.38 -0.43 -7.58
CA TYR A 70 3.39 -1.41 -6.50
C TYR A 70 2.23 -1.19 -5.52
N PHE A 71 1.96 0.05 -5.14
CA PHE A 71 0.82 0.37 -4.28
C PHE A 71 -0.53 0.01 -4.93
N PHE A 72 -0.67 0.21 -6.25
CA PHE A 72 -1.87 -0.13 -7.01
C PHE A 72 -2.23 -1.62 -6.98
N ARG A 73 -1.27 -2.51 -6.66
CA ARG A 73 -1.53 -3.94 -6.45
C ARG A 73 -2.55 -4.19 -5.34
N THR A 74 -2.63 -3.30 -4.35
CA THR A 74 -3.70 -3.30 -3.33
C THR A 74 -5.08 -3.40 -3.97
N PHE A 75 -5.28 -2.69 -5.08
CA PHE A 75 -6.57 -2.63 -5.77
C PHE A 75 -6.70 -3.74 -6.81
N MET A 76 -5.68 -3.90 -7.67
CA MET A 76 -5.74 -4.84 -8.80
C MET A 76 -5.72 -6.30 -8.35
N GLU A 77 -5.00 -6.59 -7.27
CA GLU A 77 -4.86 -7.95 -6.72
C GLU A 77 -5.69 -8.14 -5.45
N PHE A 78 -6.46 -7.14 -5.03
CA PHE A 78 -7.27 -7.16 -3.81
C PHE A 78 -6.49 -7.53 -2.54
N VAL A 79 -5.20 -7.16 -2.48
CA VAL A 79 -4.37 -7.36 -1.29
C VAL A 79 -4.61 -6.28 -0.24
N SER A 80 -4.46 -6.63 1.04
CA SER A 80 -4.59 -5.65 2.13
C SER A 80 -3.48 -4.61 2.07
N VAL A 81 -3.83 -3.33 2.21
CA VAL A 81 -2.89 -2.20 2.36
C VAL A 81 -1.88 -2.49 3.47
N GLN A 82 -2.36 -2.99 4.61
CA GLN A 82 -1.52 -3.31 5.76
C GLN A 82 -0.53 -4.42 5.44
N TRP A 83 -0.97 -5.46 4.72
CA TRP A 83 -0.09 -6.54 4.30
C TRP A 83 0.99 -6.02 3.35
N LEU A 84 0.61 -5.21 2.36
CA LEU A 84 1.52 -4.68 1.35
C LEU A 84 2.59 -3.77 1.97
N ILE A 85 2.20 -2.88 2.87
CA ILE A 85 3.13 -2.00 3.59
C ILE A 85 4.07 -2.81 4.49
N LYS A 86 3.54 -3.72 5.33
CA LYS A 86 4.37 -4.57 6.20
C LYS A 86 5.34 -5.45 5.43
N ASN A 87 4.89 -6.00 4.29
CA ASN A 87 5.73 -6.80 3.42
C ASN A 87 6.88 -5.96 2.83
N SER A 88 6.63 -4.69 2.52
CA SER A 88 7.66 -3.77 2.04
C SER A 88 8.76 -3.56 3.09
N PHE A 89 8.38 -3.31 4.35
CA PHE A 89 9.33 -3.22 5.46
C PHE A 89 10.14 -4.51 5.64
N ASN A 90 9.49 -5.67 5.58
CA ASN A 90 10.19 -6.95 5.71
C ASN A 90 11.20 -7.21 4.59
N ILE A 91 10.92 -6.78 3.36
CA ILE A 91 11.87 -6.89 2.24
C ILE A 91 13.06 -5.98 2.48
N VAL A 92 12.82 -4.74 2.90
CA VAL A 92 13.87 -3.75 3.15
C VAL A 92 14.76 -4.17 4.31
N LEU A 93 14.18 -4.53 5.46
CA LEU A 93 14.89 -4.95 6.66
C LEU A 93 15.67 -6.27 6.49
N LYS A 94 15.31 -7.13 5.54
CA LYS A 94 16.07 -8.34 5.22
C LYS A 94 17.26 -8.09 4.30
N ASN A 95 17.25 -6.98 3.58
CA ASN A 95 18.27 -6.60 2.60
C ASN A 95 19.27 -5.57 3.16
N MET A 96 19.09 -5.15 4.41
CA MET A 96 20.01 -4.34 5.23
C MET A 96 20.80 -5.26 6.14
#